data_AF-A0A350CRC6-F1
#
_entry.id   AF-A0A350CRC6-F1
#
_cell.length_a   1.000
_cell.length_b   1.000
_cell.length_c   1.000
_cell.angle_alpha   90.00
_cell.angle_beta   90.00
_cell.angle_gamma   90.00
#
_symmetry.space_group_name_H-M   'P 1'
#
loop_
_entity.id
_entity.type
_entity.pdbx_description
1 polymer ?
#
loop_
_entity_poly.entity_id
_entity_poly.type
_entity_poly.pdbx_seq_one_letter_code
_entity_poly.pdbx_strand_id
1 'polypeptide(L)'
;MPTARHLIACCFVTLCAFGATAPAPAAEWVSYRDAYRAMVVFEKYGGPKNQIQNHLQVAPLTPGVSLEGAQLTLSGKATQVNLPLDPLGRTSFPLLKAAYDDNATLVLNRRIGAFTVRPRISLLPQADGVYEDATLRAACEQALGFARYVDASLRARQCGG
;
A
#
# COMPACT_ATOMS: atom_id res chain seq x y z
N MET A 1 32.20 -73.66 19.52
CA MET A 1 31.62 -72.81 20.58
C MET A 1 30.59 -71.90 19.93
N PRO A 2 29.29 -72.07 20.23
CA PRO A 2 28.22 -71.19 19.77
C PRO A 2 27.96 -70.08 20.81
N THR A 3 27.41 -68.93 20.37
CA THR A 3 26.18 -68.35 20.95
C THR A 3 25.85 -67.03 20.26
N ALA A 4 24.75 -67.04 19.49
CA ALA A 4 23.93 -65.87 19.25
C ALA A 4 23.22 -65.46 20.56
N ARG A 5 22.96 -64.16 20.75
CA ARG A 5 21.93 -63.70 21.70
C ARG A 5 21.38 -62.34 21.29
N HIS A 6 20.09 -62.36 20.96
CA HIS A 6 19.24 -61.22 20.70
C HIS A 6 19.07 -60.34 21.94
N LEU A 7 18.99 -59.03 21.75
CA LEU A 7 18.31 -58.12 22.68
C LEU A 7 17.32 -57.24 21.91
N ILE A 8 16.06 -57.46 22.27
CA ILE A 8 14.84 -56.74 21.94
C ILE A 8 14.77 -55.49 22.84
N ALA A 9 14.37 -54.33 22.29
CA ALA A 9 13.67 -53.20 22.93
C ALA A 9 13.91 -51.94 22.08
N CYS A 10 13.00 -50.98 21.87
CA CYS A 10 11.63 -50.76 22.29
C CYS A 10 11.04 -49.71 21.32
N CYS A 11 9.72 -49.76 21.11
CA CYS A 11 8.93 -48.78 20.38
C CYS A 11 9.25 -47.33 20.74
N PHE A 12 9.39 -46.47 19.72
CA PHE A 12 8.89 -45.09 19.80
C PHE A 12 8.08 -44.78 18.54
N VAL A 13 6.77 -44.91 18.68
CA VAL A 13 5.79 -44.26 17.80
C VAL A 13 5.91 -42.77 18.08
N THR A 14 6.29 -41.98 17.08
CA THR A 14 6.12 -40.52 17.15
C THR A 14 5.13 -40.11 16.06
N LEU A 15 3.89 -39.93 16.52
CA LEU A 15 2.82 -39.27 15.81
C LEU A 15 3.13 -37.76 15.80
N CYS A 16 3.36 -37.16 14.63
CA CYS A 16 3.25 -35.70 14.48
C CYS A 16 2.16 -35.40 13.46
N ALA A 17 1.10 -34.81 13.98
CA ALA A 17 -0.14 -34.48 13.31
C ALA A 17 0.03 -33.39 12.23
N PHE A 18 -0.83 -33.49 11.22
CA PHE A 18 -1.50 -32.40 10.50
C PHE A 18 -0.84 -31.02 10.56
N GLY A 19 -0.09 -30.69 9.50
CA GLY A 19 0.09 -29.30 9.09
C GLY A 19 -1.21 -28.80 8.46
N ALA A 20 -2.18 -28.40 9.30
CA ALA A 20 -3.23 -27.50 8.84
C ALA A 20 -2.55 -26.21 8.37
N THR A 21 -2.61 -25.93 7.06
CA THR A 21 -2.31 -24.58 6.55
C THR A 21 -3.25 -23.62 7.27
N ALA A 22 -2.70 -22.85 8.22
CA ALA A 22 -3.43 -21.78 8.88
C ALA A 22 -4.01 -20.84 7.81
N PRO A 23 -5.23 -20.29 8.01
CA PRO A 23 -5.72 -19.23 7.16
C PRO A 23 -4.68 -18.09 7.17
N ALA A 24 -4.44 -17.51 5.99
CA ALA A 24 -3.52 -16.39 5.83
C ALA A 24 -3.76 -15.34 6.94
N PRO A 25 -2.70 -14.76 7.53
CA PRO A 25 -2.86 -13.74 8.56
C PRO A 25 -3.76 -12.64 8.03
N ALA A 26 -4.67 -12.12 8.87
CA ALA A 26 -5.66 -11.14 8.46
C ALA A 26 -4.98 -10.02 7.68
N ALA A 27 -5.48 -9.67 6.51
CA ALA A 27 -4.94 -8.56 5.75
C ALA A 27 -5.07 -7.28 6.57
N GLU A 28 -4.14 -6.33 6.40
CA GLU A 28 -4.39 -4.97 6.88
C GLU A 28 -5.57 -4.41 6.10
N TRP A 29 -6.62 -4.01 6.84
CA TRP A 29 -7.84 -3.46 6.26
C TRP A 29 -7.86 -1.97 6.48
N VAL A 30 -7.91 -1.23 5.39
CA VAL A 30 -8.07 0.22 5.43
C VAL A 30 -9.47 0.57 4.99
N SER A 31 -10.16 1.36 5.80
CA SER A 31 -11.49 1.88 5.49
C SER A 31 -11.46 2.63 4.16
N TYR A 32 -12.25 2.18 3.19
CA TYR A 32 -12.34 2.88 1.92
C TYR A 32 -12.91 4.29 2.11
N ARG A 33 -13.80 4.51 3.09
CA ARG A 33 -14.35 5.84 3.39
C ARG A 33 -13.28 6.81 3.86
N ASP A 34 -12.36 6.35 4.69
CA ASP A 34 -11.29 7.21 5.22
C ASP A 34 -10.25 7.49 4.13
N ALA A 35 -9.89 6.47 3.33
CA ALA A 35 -9.07 6.67 2.14
C ALA A 35 -9.74 7.65 1.16
N TYR A 36 -11.03 7.50 0.89
CA TYR A 36 -11.80 8.39 0.02
C TYR A 36 -11.79 9.83 0.52
N ARG A 37 -12.06 10.03 1.82
CA ARG A 37 -12.02 11.36 2.44
C ARG A 37 -10.64 12.00 2.32
N ALA A 38 -9.57 11.23 2.46
CA ALA A 38 -8.21 11.73 2.32
C ALA A 38 -7.84 12.02 0.85
N MET A 39 -8.27 11.17 -0.09
CA MET A 39 -7.96 11.30 -1.52
C MET A 39 -8.75 12.42 -2.21
N VAL A 40 -10.03 12.60 -1.86
CA VAL A 40 -10.93 13.59 -2.50
C VAL A 40 -10.49 15.04 -2.24
N VAL A 41 -9.65 15.29 -1.23
CA VAL A 41 -9.11 16.62 -0.94
C VAL A 41 -8.30 17.16 -2.13
N PHE A 42 -7.55 16.30 -2.81
CA PHE A 42 -6.81 16.67 -4.02
C PHE A 42 -7.73 17.05 -5.18
N GLU A 43 -8.90 16.43 -5.28
CA GLU A 43 -9.90 16.81 -6.29
C GLU A 43 -10.54 18.17 -6.00
N LYS A 44 -10.72 18.49 -4.73
CA LYS A 44 -11.26 19.77 -4.28
C LYS A 44 -10.26 20.92 -4.32
N TYR A 45 -8.97 20.62 -4.49
CA TYR A 45 -7.94 21.64 -4.59
C TYR A 45 -8.10 22.43 -5.91
N GLY A 46 -8.41 23.73 -5.78
CA GLY A 46 -8.63 24.63 -6.91
C GLY A 46 -7.36 25.24 -7.50
N GLY A 47 -6.17 24.92 -6.96
CA GLY A 47 -4.91 25.41 -7.50
C GLY A 47 -4.38 24.55 -8.66
N PRO A 48 -3.26 24.96 -9.28
CA PRO A 48 -2.67 24.21 -10.38
C PRO A 48 -2.22 22.81 -9.94
N LYS A 49 -2.63 21.79 -10.67
CA LYS A 49 -2.28 20.38 -10.42
C LYS A 49 -1.90 19.61 -11.69
N ASN A 50 -1.53 20.31 -12.76
CA ASN A 50 -1.21 19.72 -14.06
C ASN A 50 0.21 19.15 -14.17
N GLN A 51 1.03 19.26 -13.11
CA GLN A 51 2.37 18.65 -13.02
C GLN A 51 2.47 17.62 -11.89
N ILE A 52 1.39 17.44 -11.13
CA ILE A 52 1.34 16.56 -9.96
C ILE A 52 0.12 15.64 -10.05
N GLN A 53 0.18 14.56 -9.31
CA GLN A 53 -0.86 13.54 -9.26
C GLN A 53 -0.91 12.96 -7.85
N ASN A 54 -2.11 12.55 -7.43
CA ASN A 54 -2.33 11.90 -6.15
C ASN A 54 -2.59 10.41 -6.35
N HIS A 55 -1.88 9.59 -5.59
CA HIS A 55 -1.99 8.13 -5.60
C HIS A 55 -2.22 7.60 -4.20
N LEU A 56 -2.72 6.39 -4.10
CA LEU A 56 -2.61 5.62 -2.88
C LEU A 56 -1.28 4.87 -2.89
N GLN A 57 -0.51 4.97 -1.81
CA GLN A 57 0.77 4.29 -1.67
C GLN A 57 0.72 3.31 -0.51
N VAL A 58 1.05 2.06 -0.80
CA VAL A 58 1.44 1.04 0.17
C VAL A 58 2.93 1.18 0.43
N ALA A 59 3.31 1.52 1.65
CA ALA A 59 4.70 1.69 2.05
C ALA A 59 5.03 0.77 3.22
N PRO A 60 6.19 0.10 3.24
CA PRO A 60 6.62 -0.63 4.41
C PRO A 60 6.87 0.29 5.61
N LEU A 61 6.53 -0.17 6.81
CA LEU A 61 6.77 0.57 8.05
C LEU A 61 8.23 0.50 8.51
N THR A 62 8.93 -0.57 8.15
CA THR A 62 10.35 -0.76 8.46
C THR A 62 11.14 -0.90 7.16
N PRO A 63 12.34 -0.27 7.05
CA PRO A 63 13.23 -0.48 5.90
C PRO A 63 13.55 -1.97 5.68
N GLY A 64 13.75 -2.36 4.42
CA GLY A 64 14.14 -3.74 4.05
C GLY A 64 12.98 -4.72 3.86
N VAL A 65 11.73 -4.33 4.18
CA VAL A 65 10.55 -5.14 3.86
C VAL A 65 10.17 -4.95 2.39
N SER A 66 10.11 -6.05 1.64
CA SER A 66 9.81 -6.04 0.20
C SER A 66 8.31 -5.85 -0.10
N LEU A 67 8.03 -5.10 -1.17
CA LEU A 67 6.69 -4.95 -1.78
C LEU A 67 6.45 -5.97 -2.91
N GLU A 68 7.41 -6.82 -3.23
CA GLU A 68 7.28 -7.82 -4.30
C GLU A 68 6.06 -8.70 -4.06
N GLY A 69 5.19 -8.82 -5.07
CA GLY A 69 3.94 -9.59 -5.03
C GLY A 69 2.83 -8.99 -4.15
N ALA A 70 3.02 -7.79 -3.58
CA ALA A 70 1.99 -7.09 -2.83
C ALA A 70 0.84 -6.69 -3.78
N GLN A 71 -0.39 -6.91 -3.35
CA GLN A 71 -1.61 -6.61 -4.08
C GLN A 71 -2.61 -5.96 -3.14
N LEU A 72 -3.15 -4.84 -3.57
CA LEU A 72 -4.21 -4.13 -2.86
C LEU A 72 -5.53 -4.41 -3.56
N THR A 73 -6.54 -4.87 -2.83
CA THR A 73 -7.87 -5.15 -3.39
C THR A 73 -8.89 -4.25 -2.72
N LEU A 74 -9.73 -3.58 -3.50
CA LEU A 74 -10.97 -2.98 -2.99
C LEU A 74 -12.03 -4.07 -2.89
N SER A 75 -12.54 -4.30 -1.69
CA SER A 75 -13.54 -5.32 -1.37
C SER A 75 -14.75 -4.70 -0.66
N GLY A 76 -15.89 -4.69 -1.33
CA GLY A 76 -17.20 -4.30 -0.81
C GLY A 76 -18.25 -5.36 -1.16
N LYS A 77 -19.51 -5.10 -0.81
CA LYS A 77 -20.60 -6.08 -1.01
C LYS A 77 -20.83 -6.42 -2.48
N ALA A 78 -20.80 -5.40 -3.34
CA ALA A 78 -21.01 -5.55 -4.79
C ALA A 78 -19.77 -5.15 -5.62
N THR A 79 -18.64 -4.83 -4.97
CA THR A 79 -17.44 -4.31 -5.63
C THR A 79 -16.23 -5.13 -5.22
N GLN A 80 -15.58 -5.78 -6.19
CA GLN A 80 -14.27 -6.39 -5.99
C GLN A 80 -13.34 -5.94 -7.12
N VAL A 81 -12.36 -5.09 -6.80
CA VAL A 81 -11.47 -4.48 -7.78
C VAL A 81 -10.04 -4.68 -7.33
N ASN A 82 -9.21 -5.29 -8.18
CA ASN A 82 -7.78 -5.35 -7.97
C ASN A 82 -7.16 -3.97 -8.28
N LEU A 83 -6.36 -3.46 -7.37
CA LEU A 83 -5.63 -2.19 -7.51
C LEU A 83 -4.12 -2.53 -7.65
N PRO A 84 -3.63 -2.71 -8.89
CA PRO A 84 -2.25 -3.11 -9.12
C PRO A 84 -1.29 -2.06 -8.60
N LEU A 85 -0.27 -2.51 -7.88
CA LEU A 85 0.77 -1.64 -7.34
C LEU A 85 1.92 -1.53 -8.34
N ASP A 86 2.38 -0.30 -8.57
CA ASP A 86 3.64 -0.05 -9.28
C ASP A 86 4.85 -0.46 -8.41
N PRO A 87 6.09 -0.43 -8.96
CA PRO A 87 7.28 -0.80 -8.18
C PRO A 87 7.54 0.04 -6.92
N LEU A 88 6.91 1.21 -6.80
CA LEU A 88 6.99 2.08 -5.62
C LEU A 88 5.80 1.88 -4.66
N GLY A 89 5.00 0.84 -4.89
CA GLY A 89 3.82 0.51 -4.10
C GLY A 89 2.63 1.43 -4.34
N ARG A 90 2.57 2.14 -5.47
CA ARG A 90 1.53 3.13 -5.76
C ARG A 90 0.45 2.56 -6.68
N THR A 91 -0.78 3.00 -6.47
CA THR A 91 -1.91 2.75 -7.37
C THR A 91 -2.77 4.00 -7.48
N SER A 92 -3.45 4.15 -8.60
CA SER A 92 -4.56 5.09 -8.70
C SER A 92 -5.68 4.66 -7.75
N PHE A 93 -6.32 5.64 -7.11
CA PHE A 93 -7.44 5.39 -6.20
C PHE A 93 -8.77 5.71 -6.90
N PRO A 94 -9.65 4.73 -7.12
CA PRO A 94 -10.90 4.98 -7.82
C PRO A 94 -11.92 5.62 -6.86
N LEU A 95 -12.37 6.84 -7.14
CA LEU A 95 -13.38 7.56 -6.35
C LEU A 95 -14.80 7.06 -6.67
N LEU A 96 -15.09 5.82 -6.30
CA LEU A 96 -16.37 5.15 -6.51
C LEU A 96 -17.36 5.46 -5.38
N LYS A 97 -18.54 5.98 -5.75
CA LYS A 97 -19.65 6.20 -4.81
C LYS A 97 -20.19 4.88 -4.23
N ALA A 98 -20.33 3.83 -5.06
CA ALA A 98 -20.85 2.53 -4.61
C ALA A 98 -19.98 1.92 -3.50
N ALA A 99 -18.65 1.91 -3.67
CA ALA A 99 -17.73 1.43 -2.64
C ALA A 99 -17.75 2.28 -1.36
N TYR A 100 -18.02 3.59 -1.48
CA TYR A 100 -18.21 4.47 -0.33
C TYR A 100 -19.47 4.08 0.44
N ASP A 101 -20.60 3.98 -0.25
CA ASP A 101 -21.89 3.65 0.35
C ASP A 101 -21.90 2.25 0.98
N ASP A 102 -21.23 1.28 0.36
CA ASP A 102 -21.11 -0.11 0.83
C ASP A 102 -20.21 -0.30 2.06
N ASN A 103 -19.46 0.72 2.50
CA ASN A 103 -18.38 0.58 3.49
C ASN A 103 -17.34 -0.44 3.04
N ALA A 104 -16.91 -0.36 1.78
CA ALA A 104 -15.87 -1.22 1.26
C ALA A 104 -14.56 -1.06 2.06
N THR A 105 -13.68 -2.04 1.92
CA THR A 105 -12.38 -2.10 2.56
C THR A 105 -11.29 -2.25 1.51
N LEU A 106 -10.14 -1.65 1.78
CA LEU A 106 -8.91 -1.91 1.04
C LEU A 106 -8.16 -3.00 1.77
N VAL A 107 -7.88 -4.09 1.08
CA VAL A 107 -7.33 -5.34 1.61
C VAL A 107 -5.97 -5.57 0.99
N LEU A 108 -4.91 -5.55 1.80
CA LEU A 108 -3.55 -5.87 1.35
C LEU A 108 -3.25 -7.36 1.57
N ASN A 109 -2.76 -8.06 0.55
CA ASN A 109 -2.38 -9.49 0.65
C ASN A 109 -1.07 -9.75 1.44
N ARG A 110 -0.80 -8.96 2.49
CA ARG A 110 0.43 -9.00 3.31
C ARG A 110 0.09 -8.98 4.80
N ARG A 111 1.09 -9.34 5.62
CA ARG A 111 0.96 -9.42 7.08
C ARG A 111 0.59 -8.07 7.71
N ILE A 112 -0.27 -8.13 8.71
CA ILE A 112 -0.67 -7.01 9.57
C ILE A 112 0.57 -6.30 10.14
N GLY A 113 0.59 -4.98 10.05
CA GLY A 113 1.55 -4.15 10.79
C GLY A 113 2.94 -4.06 10.17
N ALA A 114 3.15 -4.59 8.96
CA ALA A 114 4.39 -4.39 8.21
C ALA A 114 4.31 -3.24 7.20
N PHE A 115 3.11 -2.76 6.89
CA PHE A 115 2.85 -1.76 5.86
C PHE A 115 1.94 -0.65 6.38
N THR A 116 1.83 0.42 5.61
CA THR A 116 0.85 1.48 5.77
C THR A 116 0.32 1.85 4.41
N VAL A 117 -0.94 2.27 4.36
CA VAL A 117 -1.60 2.75 3.15
C VAL A 117 -1.92 4.23 3.33
N ARG A 118 -1.39 5.09 2.45
CA ARG A 118 -1.54 6.55 2.59
C ARG A 118 -1.66 7.25 1.24
N PRO A 119 -2.32 8.43 1.18
CA PRO A 119 -2.22 9.32 0.03
C PRO A 119 -0.77 9.72 -0.24
N ARG A 120 -0.42 9.86 -1.51
CA ARG A 120 0.91 10.28 -1.94
C ARG A 120 0.80 11.19 -3.15
N ILE A 121 1.28 12.43 -2.99
CA ILE A 121 1.52 13.34 -4.10
C ILE A 121 2.86 12.97 -4.76
N SER A 122 2.85 12.91 -6.07
CA SER A 122 4.03 12.72 -6.91
C SER A 122 3.94 13.58 -8.16
N LEU A 123 5.07 13.79 -8.84
CA LEU A 123 5.10 14.40 -10.15
C LEU A 123 4.38 13.50 -11.17
N LEU A 124 3.79 14.12 -12.18
CA LEU A 124 3.31 13.39 -13.35
C LEU A 124 4.50 12.79 -14.11
N PRO A 125 4.44 11.50 -14.52
CA PRO A 125 5.57 10.85 -15.18
C PRO A 125 5.80 11.45 -16.56
N GLN A 126 7.05 11.81 -16.86
CA GLN A 126 7.50 12.11 -18.22
C GLN A 126 7.80 10.81 -18.98
N ALA A 127 7.59 10.81 -20.30
CA ALA A 127 7.75 9.61 -21.13
C ALA A 127 9.18 9.06 -21.14
N ASP A 128 10.17 9.95 -21.05
CA ASP A 128 11.60 9.65 -20.97
C ASP A 128 12.14 9.62 -19.53
N GLY A 129 11.29 9.98 -18.54
CA GLY A 129 11.68 10.10 -17.14
C GLY A 129 12.61 11.28 -16.84
N VAL A 130 12.88 12.15 -17.82
CA VAL A 130 13.75 13.32 -17.66
C VAL A 130 12.88 14.54 -17.38
N TYR A 131 13.31 15.36 -16.42
CA TYR A 131 12.63 16.60 -16.09
C TYR A 131 13.62 17.74 -16.20
N GLU A 132 13.27 18.74 -17.00
CA GLU A 132 13.95 20.04 -17.00
C GLU A 132 13.82 20.69 -15.62
N ASP A 133 14.86 21.42 -15.19
CA ASP A 133 14.89 22.09 -13.87
C ASP A 133 13.69 23.02 -13.68
N ALA A 134 13.31 23.75 -14.73
CA ALA A 134 12.13 24.61 -14.72
C ALA A 134 10.83 23.81 -14.45
N THR A 135 10.71 22.61 -15.01
CA THR A 135 9.57 21.71 -14.80
C THR A 135 9.57 21.15 -13.38
N LEU A 136 10.74 20.73 -12.85
CA LEU A 136 10.87 20.27 -11.47
C LEU A 136 10.47 21.37 -10.48
N ARG A 137 10.97 22.59 -10.70
CA ARG A 137 10.63 23.74 -9.86
C ARG A 137 9.13 24.04 -9.92
N ALA A 138 8.55 24.09 -11.12
CA ALA A 138 7.11 24.32 -11.29
C ALA A 138 6.27 23.22 -10.59
N ALA A 139 6.64 21.95 -10.74
CA ALA A 139 5.94 20.85 -10.08
C ALA A 139 6.09 20.90 -8.56
N CYS A 140 7.26 21.29 -8.04
CA CYS A 140 7.45 21.52 -6.62
C CYS A 140 6.51 22.62 -6.11
N GLU A 141 6.38 23.75 -6.82
CA GLU A 141 5.49 24.83 -6.40
C GLU A 141 4.02 24.39 -6.38
N GLN A 142 3.60 23.55 -7.34
CA GLN A 142 2.26 22.93 -7.31
C GLN A 142 2.07 22.00 -6.11
N ALA A 143 3.05 21.12 -5.85
CA ALA A 143 3.01 20.20 -4.72
C ALA A 143 2.97 20.96 -3.37
N LEU A 144 3.76 22.02 -3.23
CA LEU A 144 3.79 22.87 -2.05
C LEU A 144 2.49 23.70 -1.92
N GLY A 145 1.93 24.16 -3.03
CA GLY A 145 0.61 24.80 -3.07
C GLY A 145 -0.48 23.89 -2.50
N PHE A 146 -0.52 22.62 -2.93
CA PHE A 146 -1.43 21.63 -2.36
C PHE A 146 -1.10 21.32 -0.89
N ALA A 147 0.18 21.17 -0.54
CA ALA A 147 0.61 20.91 0.83
C ALA A 147 0.15 22.01 1.80
N ARG A 148 0.23 23.28 1.40
CA ARG A 148 -0.26 24.43 2.18
C ARG A 148 -1.78 24.49 2.27
N TYR A 149 -2.50 23.98 1.26
CA TYR A 149 -3.95 23.88 1.29
C TYR A 149 -4.43 22.85 2.32
N VAL A 150 -3.71 21.72 2.46
CA VAL A 150 -4.04 20.69 3.46
C VAL A 150 -3.47 21.00 4.85
N ASP A 151 -2.34 21.71 4.91
CA ASP A 151 -1.66 22.08 6.15
C ASP A 151 -1.09 23.52 6.07
N ALA A 152 -1.78 24.45 6.73
CA ALA A 152 -1.40 25.85 6.77
C ALA A 152 -0.05 26.11 7.48
N SER A 153 0.48 25.17 8.26
CA SER A 153 1.79 25.32 8.90
C SER A 153 2.95 25.38 7.89
N LEU A 154 2.73 24.88 6.68
CA LEU A 154 3.74 24.83 5.60
C LEU A 154 3.89 26.15 4.82
N ARG A 155 3.23 27.23 5.25
CA ARG A 155 3.29 28.55 4.56
C ARG A 155 4.72 29.06 4.36
N ALA A 156 5.58 28.89 5.36
CA ALA A 156 6.98 29.38 5.32
C ALA A 156 7.95 28.46 4.55
N ARG A 157 7.53 27.26 4.12
CA ARG A 157 8.36 26.37 3.30
C ARG A 157 8.51 26.95 1.90
N GLN A 158 9.59 26.57 1.20
CA GLN A 158 9.84 26.97 -0.18
C GLN A 158 10.48 25.82 -0.95
N CYS A 159 10.31 25.82 -2.27
CA CYS A 159 10.98 24.87 -3.14
C CYS A 159 12.48 25.18 -3.24
N GLY A 160 13.30 24.19 -2.88
CA GLY A 160 14.75 24.22 -3.04
C GLY A 160 15.18 23.83 -4.45
N GLY A 161 16.39 24.25 -4.81
CA GLY A 161 17.12 23.95 -6.03
C GLY A 161 18.60 24.23 -5.78
#